data_AF-A0A1Y5RKJ0-F1
#
_entry.id   AF-A0A1Y5RKJ0-F1
#
_cell.length_a   1.000
_cell.length_b   1.000
_cell.length_c   1.000
_cell.angle_alpha   90.00
_cell.angle_beta   90.00
_cell.angle_gamma   90.00
#
_symmetry.space_group_name_H-M   'P 1'
#
loop_
_entity.id
_entity.type
_entity.pdbx_description
1 polymer ?
#
loop_
_entity_poly.entity_id
_entity_poly.type
_entity_poly.pdbx_seq_one_letter_code
_entity_poly.pdbx_strand_id
1 'polypeptide(L)'
;MGIVQALVQLLFGGGRNVVKETAEVFMENIENGSVRDANLRSAAMDQFAKEFAVARMGRFDRFMDGLNRVPRPLMAFGTIGLCVAAMTNPIWFAARMQGISLIPEPLWWLMGAIVSFYFGARYQVKGQSFQSSIAATAAQASIVTANIRTLEALDAGAKGIPATQSPYVSGPATADVAGGADVAGFDVANPALIAWRSGHDE
;
A
#
# COMPACT_ATOMS: atom_id res chain seq x y z
N MET A 1 42.57 -14.36 54.34
CA MET A 1 41.15 -14.55 53.93
C MET A 1 40.87 -13.60 52.78
N GLY A 2 40.83 -14.06 51.52
CA GLY A 2 40.51 -13.16 50.39
C GLY A 2 40.87 -13.69 49.01
N ILE A 3 41.88 -14.57 48.89
CA ILE A 3 42.34 -15.06 47.59
C ILE A 3 41.34 -16.06 46.99
N VAL A 4 40.78 -16.95 47.81
CA VAL A 4 39.77 -17.93 47.36
C VAL A 4 38.46 -17.23 46.96
N GLN A 5 38.08 -16.15 47.66
CA GLN A 5 36.87 -15.39 47.34
C GLN A 5 37.03 -14.55 46.07
N ALA A 6 38.23 -14.02 45.82
CA ALA A 6 38.57 -13.37 44.55
C ALA A 6 38.64 -14.36 43.38
N LEU A 7 39.17 -15.57 43.59
CA LEU A 7 39.20 -16.64 42.58
C LEU A 7 37.80 -17.14 42.24
N VAL A 8 36.93 -17.29 43.23
CA VAL A 8 35.52 -17.68 43.03
C VAL A 8 34.73 -16.54 42.38
N GLN A 9 34.99 -15.26 42.68
CA GLN A 9 34.41 -14.15 41.93
C GLN A 9 34.95 -14.01 40.50
N LEU A 10 36.21 -14.37 40.25
CA LEU A 10 36.76 -14.39 38.89
C LEU A 10 36.14 -15.52 38.05
N LEU A 11 35.96 -16.70 38.64
CA LEU A 11 35.41 -17.89 37.98
C LEU A 11 33.87 -17.86 37.88
N PHE A 12 33.17 -17.31 38.88
CA PHE A 12 31.71 -17.36 38.98
C PHE A 12 31.01 -15.99 39.05
N GLY A 13 31.75 -14.90 39.27
CA GLY A 13 31.21 -13.55 39.44
C GLY A 13 30.97 -12.77 38.14
N GLY A 14 31.50 -13.24 37.00
CA GLY A 14 31.22 -12.69 35.66
C GLY A 14 30.71 -13.72 34.65
N GLY A 15 30.58 -15.00 35.06
CA GLY A 15 30.43 -16.15 34.15
C GLY A 15 29.00 -16.58 33.79
N ARG A 16 27.97 -15.90 34.31
CA ARG A 16 26.57 -16.24 33.98
C ARG A 16 26.21 -15.99 32.51
N ASN A 17 26.95 -15.13 31.81
CA ASN A 17 26.80 -14.94 30.36
C ASN A 17 27.64 -15.92 29.55
N VAL A 18 28.86 -16.27 29.98
CA VAL A 18 29.78 -17.08 29.15
C VAL A 18 29.31 -18.52 29.01
N VAL A 19 28.71 -19.11 30.05
CA VAL A 19 28.11 -20.46 29.97
C VAL A 19 26.86 -20.45 29.09
N LYS A 20 26.07 -19.36 29.14
CA LYS A 20 24.90 -19.18 28.26
C LYS A 20 25.33 -19.00 26.80
N GLU A 21 26.29 -18.12 26.54
CA GLU A 21 26.88 -17.89 25.21
C GLU A 21 27.53 -19.15 24.65
N THR A 22 28.22 -19.95 25.48
CA THR A 22 28.83 -21.21 25.03
C THR A 22 27.77 -22.30 24.82
N ALA A 23 26.71 -22.34 25.62
CA ALA A 23 25.61 -23.29 25.42
C ALA A 23 24.75 -22.94 24.19
N GLU A 24 24.55 -21.66 23.90
CA GLU A 24 23.87 -21.17 22.68
C GLU A 24 24.67 -21.51 21.40
N VAL A 25 25.98 -21.77 21.50
CA VAL A 25 26.83 -22.26 20.39
C VAL A 25 26.58 -23.75 20.07
N PHE A 26 26.14 -24.56 21.04
CA PHE A 26 25.92 -26.00 20.86
C PHE A 26 24.45 -26.42 20.80
N MET A 27 23.54 -25.59 21.29
CA MET A 27 22.10 -25.85 21.25
C MET A 27 21.39 -24.54 20.88
N GLU A 28 20.74 -24.52 19.71
CA GLU A 28 20.04 -23.33 19.23
C GLU A 28 19.00 -22.88 20.24
N ASN A 29 19.03 -21.58 20.58
CA ASN A 29 18.03 -20.97 21.43
C ASN A 29 16.68 -21.00 20.68
N ILE A 30 15.79 -21.89 21.12
CA ILE A 30 14.46 -22.17 20.55
C ILE A 30 13.66 -20.86 20.31
N GLU A 31 13.81 -19.89 21.21
CA GLU A 31 13.14 -18.58 21.11
C GLU A 31 13.75 -17.69 20.00
N ASN A 32 15.07 -17.74 19.82
CA ASN A 32 15.73 -16.99 18.76
C ASN A 32 15.47 -17.64 17.37
N GLY A 33 15.26 -18.96 17.34
CA GLY A 33 14.76 -19.70 16.19
C GLY A 33 13.31 -19.34 15.84
N SER A 34 12.41 -19.27 16.84
CA SER A 34 11.01 -18.93 16.64
C SER A 34 10.81 -17.49 16.16
N VAL A 35 11.62 -16.53 16.65
CA VAL A 35 11.61 -15.14 16.17
C VAL A 35 12.07 -15.03 14.71
N ARG A 36 13.12 -15.77 14.32
CA ARG A 36 13.57 -15.81 12.93
C ARG A 36 12.53 -16.41 11.99
N ASP A 37 11.90 -17.50 12.40
CA ASP A 37 10.85 -18.16 11.61
C ASP A 37 9.60 -17.26 11.48
N ALA A 38 9.22 -16.58 12.55
CA ALA A 38 8.14 -15.58 12.52
C ALA A 38 8.45 -14.40 11.60
N ASN A 39 9.70 -13.89 11.63
CA ASN A 39 10.15 -12.81 10.75
C ASN A 39 10.19 -13.25 9.28
N LEU A 40 10.69 -14.45 8.99
CA LEU A 40 10.67 -15.03 7.65
C LEU A 40 9.24 -15.18 7.13
N ARG A 41 8.34 -15.69 7.97
CA ARG A 41 6.93 -15.87 7.63
C ARG A 41 6.23 -14.53 7.40
N SER A 42 6.49 -13.52 8.22
CA SER A 42 5.96 -12.17 8.04
C SER A 42 6.47 -11.52 6.76
N ALA A 43 7.78 -11.59 6.50
CA ALA A 43 8.38 -11.07 5.27
C ALA A 43 7.85 -11.78 4.01
N ALA A 44 7.66 -13.10 4.07
CA ALA A 44 7.07 -13.87 2.99
C ALA A 44 5.61 -13.46 2.72
N MET A 45 4.80 -13.27 3.78
CA MET A 45 3.42 -12.77 3.63
C MET A 45 3.37 -11.36 3.04
N ASP A 46 4.28 -10.47 3.46
CA ASP A 46 4.40 -9.11 2.91
C ASP A 46 4.80 -9.11 1.44
N GLN A 47 5.73 -9.99 1.06
CA GLN A 47 6.12 -10.17 -0.34
C GLN A 47 4.97 -10.72 -1.17
N PHE A 48 4.30 -11.78 -0.68
CA PHE A 48 3.11 -12.32 -1.35
C PHE A 48 2.03 -11.25 -1.49
N ALA A 49 1.76 -10.45 -0.45
CA ALA A 49 0.80 -9.35 -0.51
C ALA A 49 1.17 -8.30 -1.59
N LYS A 50 2.45 -7.93 -1.69
CA LYS A 50 2.95 -6.99 -2.71
C LYS A 50 2.86 -7.56 -4.14
N GLU A 51 3.12 -8.85 -4.31
CA GLU A 51 3.05 -9.51 -5.62
C GLU A 51 1.59 -9.67 -6.11
N PHE A 52 0.65 -9.95 -5.19
CA PHE A 52 -0.77 -10.05 -5.53
C PHE A 52 -1.51 -8.70 -5.57
N ALA A 53 -0.95 -7.63 -5.00
CA ALA A 53 -1.53 -6.29 -5.06
C ALA A 53 -1.57 -5.70 -6.48
N VAL A 54 -0.68 -6.14 -7.37
CA VAL A 54 -0.64 -5.68 -8.75
C VAL A 54 -1.63 -6.48 -9.60
N ALA A 55 -2.87 -6.00 -9.69
CA ALA A 55 -3.85 -6.54 -10.63
C ALA A 55 -3.30 -6.41 -12.07
N ARG A 56 -2.80 -7.50 -12.64
CA ARG A 56 -2.36 -7.56 -14.05
C ARG A 56 -3.59 -7.51 -14.95
N MET A 57 -4.11 -6.30 -15.21
CA MET A 57 -5.16 -6.10 -16.22
C MET A 57 -4.61 -6.51 -17.59
N GLY A 58 -5.27 -7.49 -18.21
CA GLY A 58 -4.89 -7.99 -19.52
C GLY A 58 -4.95 -6.90 -20.59
N ARG A 59 -4.27 -7.13 -21.74
CA ARG A 59 -4.45 -6.27 -22.92
C ARG A 59 -5.90 -6.29 -23.41
N PHE A 60 -6.56 -7.45 -23.32
CA PHE A 60 -7.98 -7.62 -23.63
C PHE A 60 -8.88 -6.82 -22.67
N ASP A 61 -8.62 -6.89 -21.36
CA ASP A 61 -9.38 -6.12 -20.37
C ASP A 61 -9.28 -4.61 -20.63
N ARG A 62 -8.07 -4.12 -20.93
CA ARG A 62 -7.85 -2.71 -21.28
C ARG A 62 -8.56 -2.31 -22.57
N PHE A 63 -8.62 -3.20 -23.57
CA PHE A 63 -9.37 -2.94 -24.80
C PHE A 63 -10.87 -2.88 -24.52
N MET A 64 -11.42 -3.84 -23.80
CA MET A 64 -12.84 -3.88 -23.42
C MET A 64 -13.22 -2.69 -22.53
N ASP A 65 -12.33 -2.28 -21.63
CA ASP A 65 -12.48 -1.07 -20.84
C ASP A 65 -12.48 0.18 -21.71
N GLY A 66 -11.59 0.25 -22.70
CA GLY A 66 -11.56 1.32 -23.69
C GLY A 66 -12.87 1.39 -24.47
N LEU A 67 -13.30 0.27 -25.04
CA LEU A 67 -14.54 0.17 -25.81
C LEU A 67 -15.75 0.60 -24.99
N ASN A 68 -15.84 0.16 -23.73
CA ASN A 68 -16.91 0.57 -22.85
C ASN A 68 -16.78 2.02 -22.34
N ARG A 69 -15.65 2.70 -22.56
CA ARG A 69 -15.48 4.13 -22.25
C ARG A 69 -15.78 5.03 -23.42
N VAL A 70 -15.82 4.51 -24.66
CA VAL A 70 -16.19 5.24 -25.89
C VAL A 70 -17.59 5.86 -25.87
N PRO A 71 -18.63 5.28 -25.23
CA PRO A 71 -19.97 5.87 -25.26
C PRO A 71 -20.03 7.31 -24.74
N ARG A 72 -19.25 7.64 -23.70
CA ARG A 72 -19.23 9.00 -23.11
C ARG A 72 -18.67 10.05 -24.08
N PRO A 73 -17.45 9.89 -24.63
CA PRO A 73 -16.93 10.75 -25.68
C PRO A 73 -17.85 10.81 -26.89
N LEU A 74 -18.41 9.68 -27.32
CA LEU A 74 -19.25 9.62 -28.51
C LEU A 74 -20.55 10.42 -28.33
N MET A 75 -21.16 10.41 -27.15
CA MET A 75 -22.32 11.27 -26.86
C MET A 75 -21.94 12.76 -26.91
N ALA A 76 -20.80 13.14 -26.32
CA ALA A 76 -20.33 14.52 -26.33
C ALA A 76 -19.98 15.02 -27.74
N PHE A 77 -19.24 14.24 -28.52
CA PHE A 77 -18.92 14.59 -29.91
C PHE A 77 -20.16 14.50 -30.81
N GLY A 78 -21.07 13.57 -30.53
CA GLY A 78 -22.34 13.43 -31.25
C GLY A 78 -23.23 14.65 -31.09
N THR A 79 -23.38 15.20 -29.88
CA THR A 79 -24.18 16.41 -29.67
C THR A 79 -23.55 17.64 -30.32
N ILE A 80 -22.23 17.82 -30.18
CA ILE A 80 -21.51 18.90 -30.88
C ILE A 80 -21.66 18.73 -32.40
N GLY A 81 -21.52 17.52 -32.91
CA GLY A 81 -21.70 17.19 -34.33
C GLY A 81 -23.10 17.50 -34.84
N LEU A 82 -24.15 17.23 -34.06
CA LEU A 82 -25.52 17.61 -34.40
C LEU A 82 -25.69 19.12 -34.47
N CYS A 83 -25.13 19.88 -33.53
CA CYS A 83 -25.14 21.35 -33.56
C CYS A 83 -24.44 21.89 -34.82
N VAL A 84 -23.28 21.34 -35.17
CA VAL A 84 -22.55 21.72 -36.38
C VAL A 84 -23.35 21.35 -37.63
N ALA A 85 -23.91 20.13 -37.71
CA ALA A 85 -24.71 19.67 -38.84
C ALA A 85 -25.94 20.56 -39.09
N ALA A 86 -26.60 21.01 -38.02
CA ALA A 86 -27.72 21.95 -38.10
C ALA A 86 -27.31 23.30 -38.71
N MET A 87 -26.09 23.78 -38.44
CA MET A 87 -25.55 25.03 -39.01
C MET A 87 -25.03 24.85 -40.45
N THR A 88 -24.38 23.73 -40.76
CA THR A 88 -23.77 23.50 -42.07
C THR A 88 -24.79 23.13 -43.15
N ASN A 89 -25.80 22.32 -42.81
CA ASN A 89 -26.86 21.92 -43.76
C ASN A 89 -28.23 21.79 -43.06
N PRO A 90 -28.95 22.91 -42.90
CA PRO A 90 -30.20 22.93 -42.13
C PRO A 90 -31.32 22.11 -42.79
N ILE A 91 -31.37 22.04 -44.13
CA ILE A 91 -32.40 21.29 -44.85
C ILE A 91 -32.21 19.79 -44.63
N TRP A 92 -30.96 19.31 -44.74
CA TRP A 92 -30.64 17.90 -44.47
C TRP A 92 -30.95 17.54 -43.02
N PHE A 93 -30.62 18.41 -42.06
CA PHE A 93 -30.92 18.19 -40.65
C PHE A 93 -32.43 18.13 -40.39
N ALA A 94 -33.20 19.10 -40.90
CA ALA A 94 -34.65 19.16 -40.74
C ALA A 94 -35.35 17.92 -41.32
N ALA A 95 -34.91 17.43 -42.48
CA ALA A 95 -35.45 16.20 -43.08
C ALA A 95 -35.26 14.96 -42.19
N ARG A 96 -34.20 14.92 -41.36
CA ARG A 96 -33.93 13.80 -40.44
C ARG A 96 -34.70 13.95 -39.14
N MET A 97 -34.94 15.19 -38.69
CA MET A 97 -35.82 15.47 -37.56
C MET A 97 -37.27 15.00 -37.81
N GLN A 98 -37.74 15.03 -39.06
CA GLN A 98 -39.04 14.44 -39.43
C GLN A 98 -39.10 12.93 -39.19
N GLY A 99 -37.98 12.22 -39.37
CA GLY A 99 -37.91 10.80 -39.03
C GLY A 99 -37.94 10.56 -37.51
N ILE A 100 -37.27 11.44 -36.75
CA ILE A 100 -37.23 11.36 -35.28
C ILE A 100 -38.62 11.64 -34.67
N SER A 101 -39.42 12.54 -35.26
CA SER A 101 -40.77 12.82 -34.77
C SER A 101 -41.75 11.66 -34.96
N LEU A 102 -41.44 10.70 -35.83
CA LEU A 102 -42.25 9.50 -36.04
C LEU A 102 -41.98 8.42 -34.99
N ILE A 103 -40.94 8.57 -34.16
CA ILE A 103 -40.61 7.61 -33.11
C ILE A 103 -41.69 7.67 -32.02
N PRO A 104 -42.40 6.56 -31.73
CA PRO A 104 -43.41 6.52 -30.69
C PRO A 104 -42.87 6.93 -29.31
N GLU A 105 -43.68 7.65 -28.53
CA GLU A 105 -43.33 8.09 -27.17
C GLU A 105 -42.82 6.95 -26.26
N PRO A 106 -43.40 5.72 -26.27
CA PRO A 106 -42.89 4.63 -25.44
C PRO A 106 -41.44 4.24 -25.75
N LEU A 107 -40.97 4.39 -26.98
CA LEU A 107 -39.59 4.07 -27.34
C LEU A 107 -38.60 5.10 -26.78
N TRP A 108 -39.02 6.36 -26.62
CA TRP A 108 -38.21 7.36 -25.94
C TRP A 108 -38.01 7.01 -24.47
N TRP A 109 -39.09 6.57 -23.80
CA TRP A 109 -39.03 6.07 -22.43
C TRP A 109 -38.11 4.84 -22.31
N LEU A 110 -38.22 3.89 -23.23
CA LEU A 110 -37.38 2.69 -23.25
C LEU A 110 -35.89 3.05 -23.44
N MET A 111 -35.57 3.91 -24.41
CA MET A 111 -34.20 4.38 -24.63
C MET A 111 -33.64 5.09 -23.39
N GLY A 112 -34.43 5.99 -22.78
CA GLY A 112 -34.06 6.66 -21.53
C GLY A 112 -33.80 5.67 -20.39
N ALA A 113 -34.63 4.65 -20.24
CA ALA A 113 -34.47 3.59 -19.23
C ALA A 113 -33.20 2.76 -19.46
N ILE A 114 -32.92 2.31 -20.69
CA ILE A 114 -31.74 1.51 -21.02
C ILE A 114 -30.45 2.31 -20.76
N VAL A 115 -30.40 3.55 -21.23
CA VAL A 115 -29.25 4.45 -21.02
C VAL A 115 -29.05 4.74 -19.54
N SER A 116 -30.12 5.06 -18.81
CA SER A 116 -30.07 5.31 -17.36
C SER A 116 -29.61 4.08 -16.59
N PHE A 117 -30.03 2.88 -16.99
CA PHE A 117 -29.57 1.64 -16.37
C PHE A 117 -28.08 1.40 -16.63
N TYR A 118 -27.63 1.54 -17.89
CA TYR A 118 -26.23 1.33 -18.28
C TYR A 118 -25.27 2.28 -17.55
N PHE A 119 -25.59 3.57 -17.49
CA PHE A 119 -24.75 4.56 -16.81
C PHE A 119 -24.98 4.60 -15.30
N GLY A 120 -26.20 4.33 -14.84
CA GLY A 120 -26.56 4.31 -13.41
C GLY A 120 -25.87 3.18 -12.65
N ALA A 121 -25.85 1.96 -13.21
CA ALA A 121 -25.17 0.82 -12.59
C ALA A 121 -23.65 1.05 -12.45
N ARG A 122 -23.01 1.68 -13.44
CA ARG A 122 -21.58 2.01 -13.39
C ARG A 122 -21.22 3.08 -12.36
N TYR A 123 -22.11 4.04 -12.10
CA TYR A 123 -21.88 5.03 -11.04
C TYR A 123 -21.92 4.39 -9.64
N GLN A 124 -22.77 3.39 -9.44
CA GLN A 124 -22.89 2.69 -8.15
C GLN A 124 -21.60 1.95 -7.78
N VAL A 125 -20.95 1.28 -8.74
CA VAL A 125 -19.67 0.57 -8.52
C VAL A 125 -18.55 1.52 -8.08
N LYS A 126 -18.50 2.74 -8.64
CA LYS A 126 -17.49 3.73 -8.24
C LYS A 126 -17.76 4.32 -6.86
N GLY A 127 -19.03 4.45 -6.46
CA GLY A 127 -19.42 4.87 -5.12
C GLY A 127 -18.92 3.92 -4.03
N GLN A 128 -18.96 2.60 -4.28
CA GLN A 128 -18.43 1.61 -3.34
C GLN A 128 -16.91 1.73 -3.16
N SER A 129 -16.15 1.89 -4.25
CA SER A 129 -14.69 2.08 -4.16
C SER A 129 -14.30 3.33 -3.36
N PHE A 130 -15.12 4.40 -3.44
CA PHE A 130 -14.89 5.62 -2.66
C PHE A 130 -15.14 5.40 -1.17
N GLN A 131 -16.20 4.67 -0.82
CA GLN A 131 -16.47 4.28 0.58
C GLN A 131 -15.35 3.39 1.13
N SER A 132 -14.86 2.41 0.36
CA SER A 132 -13.74 1.57 0.75
C SER A 132 -12.45 2.37 0.97
N SER A 133 -12.16 3.33 0.09
CA SER A 133 -11.00 4.23 0.24
C SER A 133 -11.12 5.15 1.45
N ILE A 134 -12.31 5.66 1.76
CA ILE A 134 -12.57 6.44 2.98
C ILE A 134 -12.36 5.57 4.23
N ALA A 135 -12.88 4.35 4.23
CA ALA A 135 -12.70 3.42 5.35
C ALA A 135 -11.22 3.08 5.58
N ALA A 136 -10.46 2.82 4.51
CA ALA A 136 -9.02 2.58 4.59
C ALA A 136 -8.25 3.82 5.08
N THR A 137 -8.61 5.01 4.59
CA THR A 137 -7.99 6.27 5.03
C THR A 137 -8.31 6.58 6.49
N ALA A 138 -9.55 6.33 6.93
CA ALA A 138 -9.94 6.47 8.33
C ALA A 138 -9.20 5.51 9.26
N ALA A 139 -8.95 4.27 8.81
CA ALA A 139 -8.12 3.31 9.54
C ALA A 139 -6.64 3.75 9.62
N GLN A 140 -6.12 4.44 8.60
CA GLN A 140 -4.76 5.00 8.62
C GLN A 140 -4.65 6.25 9.52
N ALA A 141 -5.73 7.01 9.73
CA ALA A 141 -5.72 8.24 10.53
C ALA A 141 -5.45 7.99 12.03
N SER A 142 -6.01 6.91 12.59
CA SER A 142 -5.75 6.51 13.99
C SER A 142 -4.28 6.15 14.20
N ILE A 143 -3.71 5.48 13.21
CA ILE A 143 -2.32 5.08 13.13
C ILE A 143 -1.39 6.30 13.09
N VAL A 144 -1.68 7.29 12.24
CA VAL A 144 -0.89 8.53 12.14
C VAL A 144 -0.96 9.31 13.47
N THR A 145 -2.12 9.36 14.11
CA THR A 145 -2.29 10.04 15.40
C THR A 145 -1.47 9.37 16.52
N ALA A 146 -1.41 8.03 16.54
CA ALA A 146 -0.56 7.28 17.46
C ALA A 146 0.93 7.56 17.24
N ASN A 147 1.35 7.66 15.97
CA ASN A 147 2.73 8.02 15.60
C ASN A 147 3.07 9.46 16.00
N ILE A 148 2.15 10.41 15.85
CA ILE A 148 2.38 11.80 16.28
C ILE A 148 2.56 11.87 17.80
N ARG A 149 1.70 11.22 18.59
CA ARG A 149 1.85 11.21 20.06
C ARG A 149 3.14 10.57 20.55
N THR A 150 3.60 9.52 19.87
CA THR A 150 4.87 8.88 20.21
C THR A 150 6.05 9.78 19.88
N LEU A 151 6.00 10.52 18.76
CA LEU A 151 7.00 11.54 18.43
C LEU A 151 6.99 12.72 19.42
N GLU A 152 5.82 13.23 19.81
CA GLU A 152 5.69 14.29 20.83
C GLU A 152 6.21 13.84 22.20
N ALA A 153 5.98 12.57 22.57
CA ALA A 153 6.51 12.01 23.81
C ALA A 153 8.05 11.90 23.77
N LEU A 154 8.63 11.51 22.63
CA LEU A 154 10.08 11.47 22.44
C LEU A 154 10.70 12.88 22.49
N ASP A 155 10.04 13.87 21.87
CA ASP A 155 10.46 15.29 21.91
C ASP A 155 10.38 15.89 23.32
N ALA A 156 9.35 15.51 24.10
CA ALA A 156 9.20 15.87 25.51
C ALA A 156 10.19 15.16 26.46
N GLY A 157 11.19 14.43 25.92
CA GLY A 157 12.26 13.79 26.69
C GLY A 157 11.91 12.41 27.25
N ALA A 158 10.83 11.77 26.77
CA ALA A 158 10.58 10.37 27.11
C ALA A 158 11.67 9.49 26.51
N LYS A 159 12.30 8.64 27.34
CA LYS A 159 13.17 7.58 26.83
C LYS A 159 12.28 6.53 26.17
N GLY A 160 12.49 6.30 24.87
CA GLY A 160 11.69 5.38 24.07
C GLY A 160 11.49 4.04 24.78
N ILE A 161 10.25 3.56 24.78
CA ILE A 161 9.93 2.22 25.27
C ILE A 161 10.54 1.22 24.28
N PRO A 162 11.21 0.15 24.74
CA PRO A 162 11.76 -0.87 23.85
C PRO A 162 10.69 -1.38 22.87
N ALA A 163 11.08 -1.60 21.61
CA ALA A 163 10.19 -1.91 20.47
C ALA A 163 9.21 -3.08 20.71
N THR A 164 9.49 -3.92 21.70
CA THR A 164 8.65 -5.02 22.19
C THR A 164 7.33 -4.61 22.84
N GLN A 165 7.11 -3.32 23.14
CA GLN A 165 5.85 -2.83 23.75
C GLN A 165 5.14 -1.73 22.94
N SER A 166 5.58 -1.47 21.71
CA SER A 166 4.85 -0.55 20.83
C SER A 166 3.53 -1.19 20.38
N PRO A 167 2.38 -0.49 20.42
CA PRO A 167 1.10 -1.01 19.92
C PRO A 167 1.10 -1.17 18.38
N TYR A 168 2.16 -0.71 17.73
CA TYR A 168 2.50 -1.07 16.37
C TYR A 168 3.17 -2.44 16.33
N VAL A 169 2.58 -3.39 15.59
CA VAL A 169 3.33 -4.54 15.08
C VAL A 169 4.52 -3.96 14.33
N SER A 170 5.69 -4.04 14.95
CA SER A 170 6.93 -3.63 14.34
C SER A 170 7.16 -4.59 13.17
N GLY A 171 7.43 -4.04 11.99
CA GLY A 171 8.21 -4.78 10.98
C GLY A 171 9.50 -5.33 11.62
N PRO A 172 10.15 -6.31 10.99
CA PRO A 172 11.03 -7.26 11.66
C PRO A 172 12.01 -6.54 12.61
N ALA A 173 11.96 -6.92 13.88
CA ALA A 173 12.72 -6.29 14.94
C ALA A 173 14.21 -6.31 14.60
N THR A 174 14.78 -5.13 14.35
CA THR A 174 16.24 -4.95 14.37
C THR A 174 16.65 -5.00 15.84
N ALA A 175 16.94 -6.21 16.32
CA ALA A 175 17.67 -6.39 17.57
C ALA A 175 19.02 -5.67 17.45
N ASP A 176 19.38 -4.92 18.49
CA ASP A 176 20.70 -4.30 18.65
C ASP A 176 21.80 -5.36 18.45
N VAL A 177 22.43 -5.33 17.28
CA VAL A 177 23.64 -6.10 16.98
C VAL A 177 24.83 -5.32 17.54
N ALA A 178 25.02 -5.41 18.86
CA ALA A 178 26.30 -5.11 19.50
C ALA A 178 27.24 -6.31 19.26
N GLY A 179 27.81 -6.39 18.07
CA GLY A 179 28.76 -7.42 17.69
C GLY A 179 28.73 -7.63 16.18
N GLY A 180 29.76 -7.15 15.48
CA GLY A 180 29.87 -7.13 14.02
C GLY A 180 29.31 -8.40 13.38
N ALA A 181 28.13 -8.28 12.77
CA ALA A 181 27.57 -9.30 11.91
C ALA A 181 27.79 -8.82 10.48
N ASP A 182 28.73 -9.48 9.80
CA ASP A 182 28.93 -9.39 8.36
C ASP A 182 27.66 -9.89 7.66
N VAL A 183 26.71 -8.98 7.45
CA VAL A 183 25.56 -9.20 6.58
C VAL A 183 26.08 -9.07 5.15
N ALA A 184 26.20 -10.19 4.43
CA ALA A 184 26.60 -10.19 3.04
C ALA A 184 25.68 -9.26 2.22
N GLY A 185 26.24 -8.13 1.76
CA GLY A 185 25.53 -7.10 1.00
C GLY A 185 25.37 -5.74 1.72
N PHE A 186 25.75 -5.61 2.99
CA PHE A 186 25.73 -4.32 3.71
C PHE A 186 26.87 -3.38 3.30
N ASP A 187 27.93 -3.90 2.68
CA ASP A 187 29.03 -3.13 2.08
C ASP A 187 28.68 -2.54 0.70
N VAL A 188 27.50 -2.86 0.14
CA VAL A 188 27.07 -2.26 -1.12
C VAL A 188 26.48 -0.89 -0.80
N ALA A 189 27.26 0.15 -1.06
CA ALA A 189 26.86 1.54 -0.87
C ALA A 189 25.46 1.78 -1.44
N ASN A 190 24.52 2.12 -0.55
CA ASN A 190 23.11 2.30 -0.88
C ASN A 190 22.96 3.41 -1.96
N PRO A 191 22.50 3.08 -3.19
CA PRO A 191 22.44 4.04 -4.29
C PRO A 191 21.45 5.19 -4.04
N ALA A 192 20.41 4.95 -3.23
CA ALA A 192 19.47 6.02 -2.84
C ALA A 192 20.13 7.03 -1.87
N LEU A 193 21.07 6.56 -1.04
CA LEU A 193 21.81 7.38 -0.08
C LEU A 193 22.89 8.22 -0.77
N ILE A 194 23.50 7.68 -1.84
CA ILE A 194 24.40 8.42 -2.72
C ILE A 194 23.64 9.52 -3.47
N ALA A 195 22.50 9.18 -4.07
CA ALA A 195 21.66 10.14 -4.81
C ALA A 195 21.13 11.29 -3.93
N TRP A 196 20.80 11.01 -2.68
CA TRP A 196 20.35 12.02 -1.72
C TRP A 196 21.48 12.97 -1.29
N ARG A 197 22.70 12.46 -1.10
CA ARG A 197 23.88 13.29 -0.78
C ARG A 197 24.32 14.15 -1.96
N SER A 198 24.32 13.61 -3.18
CA SER A 198 24.69 14.37 -4.38
C SER A 198 23.71 15.50 -4.71
N GLY A 199 22.46 15.42 -4.25
CA GLY A 199 21.45 16.46 -4.46
C GLY A 199 21.47 17.61 -3.44
N HIS A 200 22.36 17.59 -2.44
CA HIS A 200 22.52 18.66 -1.45
C HIS A 200 23.77 19.52 -1.67
N ASP A 201 24.61 19.18 -2.64
CA ASP A 201 25.87 19.87 -2.95
C ASP A 201 25.81 20.70 -4.27
N GLU A 202 24.61 20.93 -4.83
CA GLU A 202 24.37 21.91 -5.92
C GLU A 202 23.51 23.10 -5.46
#